data_AF-A0A2I2KK77-F1
#
_entry.id   AF-A0A2I2KK77-F1
#
_cell.length_a   1.000
_cell.length_b   1.000
_cell.length_c   1.000
_cell.angle_alpha   90.00
_cell.angle_beta   90.00
_cell.angle_gamma   90.00
#
_symmetry.space_group_name_H-M   'P 1'
#
loop_
_entity.id
_entity.type
_entity.pdbx_description
1 polymer ?
#
loop_
_entity_poly.entity_id
_entity_poly.type
_entity_poly.pdbx_seq_one_letter_code
_entity_poly.pdbx_strand_id
1 'polypeptide(L)'
;MTMPDSPAVNDPGPSPSPFAVADERGGGGPATAGGGIAAAAPYSPGELVVHRSFTTSRLVFVRTAHVVGHDERGLRLWIPHGCPMAVELSEDGRGLRDMPFAEWIRQPTVMTTSVWRGPNIFMLVPPRGANSVWWFWDWQGRFVRWYINLEQPAVTWRDEDLVGVDTTDHDLDLWVTPERTWEWKDEHELAERLAFPNHYWVGDPDAVRAEGERLLRLVEAGAFPFDGTWTDFRPDPGWRMPDALPRGWDRPRA
;
A
#
# COMPACT_ATOMS: atom_id res chain seq x y z
N MET A 1 36.97 -6.41 17.69
CA MET A 1 36.65 -5.57 16.52
C MET A 1 35.15 -5.38 16.55
N THR A 2 34.72 -4.21 16.97
CA THR A 2 33.41 -3.92 17.57
C THR A 2 32.43 -3.41 16.51
N MET A 3 31.18 -3.84 16.58
CA MET A 3 30.06 -3.44 15.70
C MET A 3 29.75 -1.93 15.83
N PRO A 4 29.25 -1.25 14.79
CA PRO A 4 28.63 0.06 14.94
C PRO A 4 27.15 -0.08 15.33
N ASP A 5 26.75 0.73 16.31
CA ASP A 5 25.40 0.83 16.87
C ASP A 5 24.35 1.25 15.84
N SER A 6 23.17 0.62 15.91
CA SER A 6 21.95 1.10 15.26
C SER A 6 21.42 2.30 16.05
N PRO A 7 21.11 3.46 15.42
CA PRO A 7 20.59 4.59 16.15
C PRO A 7 19.16 4.31 16.61
N ALA A 8 19.00 4.27 17.93
CA ALA A 8 17.73 4.29 18.62
C ALA A 8 16.93 5.55 18.27
N VAL A 9 15.63 5.39 18.02
CA VAL A 9 14.68 6.50 17.96
C VAL A 9 14.07 6.65 19.35
N ASN A 10 14.34 7.79 19.97
CA ASN A 10 13.95 8.11 21.35
C ASN A 10 12.45 8.44 21.44
N ASP A 11 11.82 7.85 22.44
CA ASP A 11 10.48 8.09 22.96
C ASP A 11 10.54 9.11 24.12
N PRO A 12 9.52 9.98 24.29
CA PRO A 12 8.97 10.13 25.64
C PRO A 12 7.44 10.25 25.65
N GLY A 13 6.77 9.18 26.11
CA GLY A 13 6.04 9.14 27.39
C GLY A 13 4.76 10.01 27.56
N PRO A 14 3.62 9.43 27.97
CA PRO A 14 2.30 10.05 27.82
C PRO A 14 1.84 10.89 29.03
N SER A 15 0.84 11.76 28.80
CA SER A 15 -0.07 12.21 29.86
C SER A 15 -1.53 12.23 29.37
N PRO A 16 -2.50 11.84 30.22
CA PRO A 16 -3.82 11.39 29.77
C PRO A 16 -4.94 12.41 30.00
N SER A 17 -6.08 12.19 29.33
CA SER A 17 -7.49 12.31 29.80
C SER A 17 -8.42 13.01 28.77
N PRO A 18 -9.76 12.96 28.91
CA PRO A 18 -10.64 11.89 28.43
C PRO A 18 -11.90 12.44 27.68
N PHE A 19 -12.91 11.59 27.49
CA PHE A 19 -14.30 11.82 27.01
C PHE A 19 -14.53 11.58 25.50
N ALA A 20 -15.26 10.56 25.03
CA ALA A 20 -16.61 10.04 25.28
C ALA A 20 -17.69 10.58 24.31
N VAL A 21 -17.93 9.78 23.25
CA VAL A 21 -19.21 9.27 22.67
C VAL A 21 -20.39 10.22 22.39
N ALA A 22 -20.86 10.20 21.13
CA ALA A 22 -22.27 10.04 20.67
C ALA A 22 -22.28 9.87 19.13
N ASP A 23 -22.47 8.69 18.53
CA ASP A 23 -23.72 8.02 18.09
C ASP A 23 -24.81 8.93 17.46
N GLU A 24 -25.10 8.78 16.16
CA GLU A 24 -26.34 8.12 15.65
C GLU A 24 -26.56 8.27 14.12
N ARG A 25 -26.65 7.10 13.45
CA ARG A 25 -27.72 6.60 12.53
C ARG A 25 -28.22 7.42 11.31
N GLY A 26 -28.06 6.80 10.13
CA GLY A 26 -29.16 6.11 9.43
C GLY A 26 -29.81 6.75 8.19
N GLY A 27 -29.96 5.98 7.09
CA GLY A 27 -30.99 6.21 6.06
C GLY A 27 -30.64 5.73 4.64
N GLY A 28 -31.15 4.55 4.25
CA GLY A 28 -31.01 3.98 2.90
C GLY A 28 -32.20 4.24 1.95
N GLY A 29 -31.95 4.07 0.65
CA GLY A 29 -32.93 4.05 -0.44
C GLY A 29 -32.36 3.34 -1.70
N PRO A 30 -33.20 2.74 -2.57
CA PRO A 30 -32.86 1.49 -3.27
C PRO A 30 -32.21 1.64 -4.66
N ALA A 31 -31.49 0.57 -5.03
CA ALA A 31 -30.67 0.41 -6.23
C ALA A 31 -31.46 0.01 -7.48
N THR A 32 -31.10 0.59 -8.62
CA THR A 32 -31.48 0.15 -9.97
C THR A 32 -30.44 -0.83 -10.52
N ALA A 33 -30.88 -2.01 -10.96
CA ALA A 33 -30.05 -3.05 -11.56
C ALA A 33 -29.55 -2.62 -12.96
N GLY A 34 -28.25 -2.40 -13.09
CA GLY A 34 -27.53 -2.22 -14.36
C GLY A 34 -26.92 -3.53 -14.84
N GLY A 35 -26.93 -3.77 -16.15
CA GLY A 35 -26.40 -4.97 -16.80
C GLY A 35 -24.97 -5.29 -16.38
N GLY A 36 -24.73 -6.56 -16.06
CA GLY A 36 -23.44 -7.05 -15.62
C GLY A 36 -22.39 -6.86 -16.71
N ILE A 37 -21.49 -5.89 -16.50
CA ILE A 37 -20.20 -5.85 -17.17
C ILE A 37 -19.49 -7.15 -16.75
N ALA A 38 -19.16 -8.01 -17.71
CA ALA A 38 -18.38 -9.21 -17.43
C ALA A 38 -17.13 -8.79 -16.67
N ALA A 39 -16.88 -9.41 -15.52
CA ALA A 39 -15.68 -9.14 -14.74
C ALA A 39 -14.46 -9.34 -15.66
N ALA A 40 -13.54 -8.36 -15.65
CA ALA A 40 -12.31 -8.47 -16.43
C ALA A 40 -11.59 -9.78 -16.09
N ALA A 41 -11.04 -10.44 -17.11
CA ALA A 41 -10.33 -11.70 -16.91
C ALA A 41 -9.18 -11.51 -15.90
N PRO A 42 -8.94 -12.49 -15.01
CA PRO A 42 -7.83 -12.43 -14.07
C PRO A 42 -6.49 -12.32 -14.81
N TYR A 43 -5.49 -11.78 -14.13
CA TYR A 43 -4.14 -11.65 -14.67
C TYR A 43 -3.41 -12.98 -14.62
N SER A 44 -2.56 -13.26 -15.60
CA SER A 44 -1.78 -14.50 -15.66
C SER A 44 -0.49 -14.38 -14.84
N PRO A 45 -0.06 -15.45 -14.16
CA PRO A 45 1.26 -15.50 -13.52
C PRO A 45 2.39 -15.14 -14.49
N GLY A 46 3.33 -14.33 -14.03
CA GLY A 46 4.45 -13.82 -14.83
C GLY A 46 4.13 -12.61 -15.71
N GLU A 47 2.87 -12.15 -15.80
CA GLU A 47 2.57 -10.88 -16.46
C GLU A 47 3.24 -9.71 -15.73
N LEU A 48 3.81 -8.78 -16.51
CA LEU A 48 4.31 -7.51 -15.99
C LEU A 48 3.12 -6.61 -15.65
N VAL A 49 3.12 -6.02 -14.46
CA VAL A 49 2.05 -5.15 -13.97
C VAL A 49 2.63 -3.85 -13.40
N VAL A 50 1.88 -2.75 -13.53
CA VAL A 50 2.16 -1.51 -12.81
C VAL A 50 1.24 -1.36 -11.60
N HIS A 51 1.83 -1.29 -10.41
CA HIS A 51 1.13 -0.95 -9.17
C HIS A 51 1.22 0.56 -8.96
N ARG A 52 0.08 1.26 -9.02
CA ARG A 52 0.00 2.72 -9.05
C ARG A 52 -0.78 3.26 -7.85
N SER A 53 -0.23 4.26 -7.19
CA SER A 53 -0.93 5.01 -6.14
C SER A 53 -1.26 6.42 -6.62
N PHE A 54 -2.49 6.84 -6.32
CA PHE A 54 -3.02 8.16 -6.65
C PHE A 54 -3.39 8.93 -5.38
N THR A 55 -3.23 10.25 -5.42
CA THR A 55 -3.90 11.18 -4.49
C THR A 55 -5.00 11.90 -5.25
N THR A 56 -6.26 11.66 -4.90
CA THR A 56 -7.42 12.07 -5.72
C THR A 56 -7.29 11.58 -7.17
N SER A 57 -7.14 12.46 -8.16
CA SER A 57 -6.92 12.11 -9.57
C SER A 57 -5.43 12.13 -9.99
N ARG A 58 -4.52 12.53 -9.11
CA ARG A 58 -3.10 12.70 -9.44
C ARG A 58 -2.34 11.41 -9.17
N LEU A 59 -1.59 10.93 -10.16
CA LEU A 59 -0.66 9.81 -9.98
C LEU A 59 0.51 10.29 -9.13
N VAL A 60 0.82 9.59 -8.04
CA VAL A 60 1.91 9.98 -7.12
C VAL A 60 3.02 8.95 -7.03
N PHE A 61 2.74 7.70 -7.44
CA PHE A 61 3.69 6.63 -7.28
C PHE A 61 3.38 5.46 -8.22
N VAL A 62 4.40 4.86 -8.83
CA VAL A 62 4.28 3.67 -9.67
C VAL A 62 5.44 2.73 -9.40
N ARG A 63 5.16 1.43 -9.21
CA ARG A 63 6.17 0.36 -9.24
C ARG A 63 5.81 -0.67 -10.30
N THR A 64 6.82 -1.20 -10.97
CA THR A 64 6.65 -2.42 -11.78
C THR A 64 6.72 -3.66 -10.89
N ALA A 65 5.93 -4.67 -11.25
CA ALA A 65 5.87 -5.94 -10.55
C ALA A 65 5.63 -7.09 -11.52
N HIS A 66 5.83 -8.32 -11.07
CA HIS A 66 5.26 -9.50 -11.72
C HIS A 66 3.98 -9.93 -10.98
N VAL A 67 3.00 -10.39 -11.74
CA VAL A 67 1.87 -11.13 -11.18
C VAL A 67 2.36 -12.49 -10.70
N VAL A 68 2.19 -12.79 -9.41
CA VAL A 68 2.41 -14.13 -8.86
C VAL A 68 1.18 -15.01 -9.10
N GLY A 69 -0.01 -14.43 -8.98
CA GLY A 69 -1.26 -15.07 -9.37
C GLY A 69 -2.47 -14.19 -9.06
N HIS A 70 -3.60 -14.49 -9.67
CA HIS A 70 -4.84 -13.74 -9.53
C HIS A 70 -6.01 -14.73 -9.50
N ASP A 71 -6.57 -14.97 -8.31
CA ASP A 71 -7.65 -15.94 -8.07
C ASP A 71 -8.60 -15.47 -6.96
N GLU A 72 -9.43 -16.38 -6.41
CA GLU A 72 -10.39 -16.05 -5.36
C GLU A 72 -9.78 -15.50 -4.06
N ARG A 73 -8.48 -15.74 -3.83
CA ARG A 73 -7.75 -15.18 -2.69
C ARG A 73 -7.28 -13.74 -2.94
N GLY A 74 -7.39 -13.25 -4.18
CA GLY A 74 -6.97 -11.92 -4.59
C GLY A 74 -5.82 -11.92 -5.58
N LEU A 75 -5.28 -10.74 -5.86
CA LEU A 75 -4.12 -10.53 -6.73
C LEU A 75 -2.85 -10.51 -5.89
N ARG A 76 -1.86 -11.31 -6.28
CA ARG A 76 -0.54 -11.35 -5.64
C ARG A 76 0.51 -10.83 -6.58
N LEU A 77 1.33 -9.90 -6.09
CA LEU A 77 2.37 -9.23 -6.85
C LEU A 77 3.74 -9.45 -6.23
N TRP A 78 4.75 -9.58 -7.08
CA TRP A 78 6.15 -9.53 -6.69
C TRP A 78 6.80 -8.27 -7.21
N ILE A 79 7.22 -7.40 -6.29
CA ILE A 79 7.87 -6.12 -6.57
C ILE A 79 9.33 -6.26 -6.11
N PRO A 80 10.28 -6.50 -7.02
CA PRO A 80 11.68 -6.67 -6.64
C PRO A 80 12.36 -5.33 -6.36
N HIS A 81 13.33 -5.34 -5.44
CA HIS A 81 14.34 -4.30 -5.32
C HIS A 81 14.98 -4.03 -6.68
N GLY A 82 15.14 -2.75 -7.03
CA GLY A 82 15.68 -2.29 -8.29
C GLY A 82 14.67 -2.22 -9.45
N CYS A 83 13.41 -2.61 -9.24
CA CYS A 83 12.40 -2.49 -10.30
C CYS A 83 12.22 -1.02 -10.74
N PRO A 84 11.95 -0.75 -12.02
CA PRO A 84 11.58 0.58 -12.48
C PRO A 84 10.37 1.11 -11.72
N MET A 85 10.48 2.37 -11.32
CA MET A 85 9.43 3.08 -10.60
C MET A 85 9.35 4.54 -11.04
N ALA A 86 8.26 5.20 -10.69
CA ALA A 86 8.19 6.66 -10.67
C ALA A 86 7.56 7.11 -9.36
N VAL A 87 7.96 8.29 -8.89
CA VAL A 87 7.45 8.89 -7.67
C VAL A 87 7.33 10.39 -7.85
N GLU A 88 6.29 10.97 -7.27
CA GLU A 88 6.12 12.42 -7.17
C GLU A 88 7.13 12.99 -6.17
N LEU A 89 7.94 13.93 -6.64
CA LEU A 89 8.89 14.70 -5.85
C LEU A 89 8.61 16.19 -6.03
N SER A 90 9.01 17.01 -5.07
CA SER A 90 9.16 18.44 -5.30
C SER A 90 10.26 18.71 -6.32
N GLU A 91 10.25 19.90 -6.95
CA GLU A 91 11.27 20.27 -7.95
C GLU A 91 12.72 20.26 -7.42
N ASP A 92 12.89 20.40 -6.09
CA ASP A 92 14.19 20.29 -5.42
C ASP A 92 14.59 18.84 -5.06
N GLY A 93 13.78 17.85 -5.46
CA GLY A 93 14.07 16.42 -5.34
C GLY A 93 13.66 15.76 -4.04
N ARG A 94 12.94 16.46 -3.15
CA ARG A 94 12.41 15.90 -1.89
C ARG A 94 11.06 15.20 -2.12
N GLY A 95 10.82 14.13 -1.37
CA GLY A 95 9.54 13.44 -1.34
C GLY A 95 8.59 13.99 -0.25
N LEU A 96 7.36 13.52 -0.28
CA LEU A 96 6.30 13.85 0.69
C LEU A 96 6.74 13.65 2.15
N ARG A 97 7.55 12.63 2.44
CA ARG A 97 8.02 12.30 3.79
C ARG A 97 9.34 13.00 4.19
N ASP A 98 9.92 13.82 3.30
CA ASP A 98 11.16 14.57 3.56
C ASP A 98 10.89 15.97 4.13
N MET A 99 9.62 16.37 4.30
CA MET A 99 9.22 17.67 4.83
C MET A 99 7.85 17.61 5.52
N PRO A 100 7.52 18.58 6.39
CA PRO A 100 6.17 18.68 6.95
C PRO A 100 5.11 18.82 5.86
N PHE A 101 3.92 18.26 6.06
CA PHE A 101 2.87 18.27 5.05
C PHE A 101 2.44 19.68 4.67
N ALA A 102 2.44 20.60 5.64
CA ALA A 102 2.17 22.02 5.40
C ALA A 102 3.11 22.62 4.36
N GLU A 103 4.38 22.20 4.34
CA GLU A 103 5.37 22.62 3.34
C GLU A 103 5.12 21.92 2.01
N TRP A 104 4.88 20.61 2.02
CA TRP A 104 4.63 19.80 0.83
C TRP A 104 3.49 20.34 -0.04
N ILE A 105 2.34 20.67 0.56
CA ILE A 105 1.15 21.14 -0.18
C ILE A 105 1.35 22.48 -0.91
N ARG A 106 2.48 23.16 -0.67
CA ARG A 106 2.87 24.42 -1.32
C ARG A 106 3.95 24.21 -2.40
N GLN A 107 4.51 23.01 -2.52
CA GLN A 107 5.56 22.75 -3.49
C GLN A 107 4.98 22.47 -4.86
N PRO A 108 5.57 23.01 -5.95
CA PRO A 108 5.42 22.40 -7.26
C PRO A 108 6.04 21.01 -7.25
N THR A 109 5.37 20.05 -7.88
CA THR A 109 5.80 18.66 -7.92
C THR A 109 5.98 18.16 -9.35
N VAL A 110 6.87 17.18 -9.51
CA VAL A 110 7.19 16.52 -10.76
C VAL A 110 7.24 15.01 -10.55
N MET A 111 6.66 14.27 -11.50
CA MET A 111 6.78 12.82 -11.52
C MET A 111 8.18 12.43 -12.00
N THR A 112 8.96 11.80 -11.14
CA THR A 112 10.37 11.47 -11.39
C THR A 112 10.54 9.95 -11.51
N THR A 113 11.14 9.50 -12.62
CA THR A 113 11.47 8.08 -12.81
C THR A 113 12.73 7.71 -12.03
N SER A 114 12.74 6.51 -11.46
CA SER A 114 13.82 6.00 -10.61
C SER A 114 13.75 4.46 -10.55
N VAL A 115 14.46 3.88 -9.59
CA VAL A 115 14.38 2.45 -9.24
C VAL A 115 13.96 2.27 -7.79
N TRP A 116 13.22 1.20 -7.51
CA TRP A 116 12.79 0.86 -6.15
C TRP A 116 13.99 0.50 -5.27
N ARG A 117 14.28 1.34 -4.27
CA ARG A 117 15.38 1.15 -3.32
C ARG A 117 14.98 0.40 -2.05
N GLY A 118 13.68 0.16 -1.86
CA GLY A 118 13.20 -0.61 -0.72
C GLY A 118 13.43 -2.12 -0.90
N PRO A 119 13.16 -2.91 0.15
CA PRO A 119 13.28 -4.36 0.08
C PRO A 119 12.33 -4.96 -0.95
N ASN A 120 12.58 -6.21 -1.34
CA ASN A 120 11.60 -6.94 -2.15
C ASN A 120 10.26 -7.04 -1.39
N ILE A 121 9.16 -6.92 -2.13
CA ILE A 121 7.81 -7.03 -1.60
C ILE A 121 7.09 -8.16 -2.34
N PHE A 122 6.53 -9.10 -1.58
CA PHE A 122 5.36 -9.85 -2.04
C PHE A 122 4.13 -9.16 -1.48
N MET A 123 3.18 -8.80 -2.33
CA MET A 123 1.99 -8.04 -1.96
C MET A 123 0.74 -8.85 -2.30
N LEU A 124 -0.18 -8.97 -1.36
CA LEU A 124 -1.54 -9.43 -1.57
C LEU A 124 -2.47 -8.23 -1.61
N VAL A 125 -3.09 -8.02 -2.76
CA VAL A 125 -4.26 -7.17 -2.93
C VAL A 125 -5.49 -8.07 -2.79
N PRO A 126 -6.28 -7.95 -1.71
CA PRO A 126 -7.41 -8.83 -1.48
C PRO A 126 -8.51 -8.57 -2.53
N PRO A 127 -9.40 -9.54 -2.78
CA PRO A 127 -10.50 -9.37 -3.74
C PRO A 127 -11.50 -8.29 -3.28
N ARG A 128 -11.51 -8.00 -1.97
CA ARG A 128 -12.32 -6.96 -1.31
C ARG A 128 -11.57 -6.48 -0.08
N GLY A 129 -11.71 -5.20 0.24
CA GLY A 129 -11.10 -4.58 1.42
C GLY A 129 -10.34 -3.32 1.03
N ALA A 130 -10.11 -2.48 2.04
CA ALA A 130 -9.38 -1.22 1.90
C ALA A 130 -7.95 -1.40 2.44
N ASN A 131 -7.25 -2.40 1.90
CA ASN A 131 -5.89 -2.73 2.31
C ASN A 131 -5.14 -3.52 1.23
N SER A 132 -3.83 -3.62 1.40
CA SER A 132 -3.03 -4.75 0.96
C SER A 132 -2.13 -5.27 2.08
N VAL A 133 -1.71 -6.54 1.99
CA VAL A 133 -0.79 -7.16 2.95
C VAL A 133 0.51 -7.51 2.26
N TRP A 134 1.64 -7.12 2.82
CA TRP A 134 2.96 -7.30 2.21
C TRP A 134 3.81 -8.21 3.09
N TRP A 135 4.59 -9.09 2.47
CA TRP A 135 5.55 -9.96 3.15
C TRP A 135 6.96 -9.44 2.91
N PHE A 136 7.75 -9.46 3.98
CA PHE A 136 9.15 -9.09 3.95
C PHE A 136 10.06 -10.22 4.45
N TRP A 137 11.22 -10.33 3.81
CA TRP A 137 12.26 -11.28 4.16
C TRP A 137 13.57 -10.55 4.42
N ASP A 138 14.44 -11.16 5.23
CA ASP A 138 15.82 -10.71 5.37
C ASP A 138 16.68 -11.11 4.16
N TRP A 139 17.94 -10.70 4.16
CA TRP A 139 18.90 -11.00 3.09
C TRP A 139 19.24 -12.51 2.97
N GLN A 140 18.90 -13.32 3.98
CA GLN A 140 19.03 -14.78 3.95
C GLN A 140 17.75 -15.47 3.45
N GLY A 141 16.71 -14.70 3.12
CA GLY A 141 15.42 -15.20 2.68
C GLY A 141 14.55 -15.71 3.83
N ARG A 142 14.85 -15.39 5.09
CA ARG A 142 13.98 -15.75 6.21
C ARG A 142 12.85 -14.73 6.32
N PHE A 143 11.63 -15.20 6.52
CA PHE A 143 10.48 -14.32 6.71
C PHE A 143 10.66 -13.49 7.98
N VAL A 144 10.42 -12.18 7.90
CA VAL A 144 10.65 -11.24 8.99
C VAL A 144 9.36 -10.65 9.53
N ARG A 145 8.41 -10.27 8.66
CA ARG A 145 7.17 -9.60 9.07
C ARG A 145 6.20 -9.44 7.90
N TRP A 146 4.93 -9.28 8.27
CA TRP A 146 3.93 -8.69 7.41
C TRP A 146 3.88 -7.16 7.62
N TYR A 147 3.42 -6.48 6.59
CA TYR A 147 2.99 -5.09 6.63
C TYR A 147 1.58 -4.99 6.11
N ILE A 148 0.73 -4.25 6.79
CA ILE A 148 -0.62 -3.96 6.33
C ILE A 148 -0.61 -2.52 5.84
N ASN A 149 -0.77 -2.34 4.53
CA ASN A 149 -0.96 -1.03 3.91
C ASN A 149 -2.45 -0.73 3.89
N LEU A 150 -2.94 0.30 4.58
CA LEU A 150 -4.35 0.69 4.47
C LEU A 150 -4.50 1.65 3.30
N GLU A 151 -5.43 1.34 2.41
CA GLU A 151 -5.53 2.01 1.12
C GLU A 151 -6.92 1.82 0.52
N GLN A 152 -7.31 2.62 -0.47
CA GLN A 152 -8.58 2.41 -1.17
C GLN A 152 -8.63 1.00 -1.79
N PRO A 153 -9.82 0.39 -1.91
CA PRO A 153 -9.98 -0.84 -2.65
C PRO A 153 -9.39 -0.70 -4.06
N ALA A 154 -8.49 -1.61 -4.39
CA ALA A 154 -7.72 -1.52 -5.62
C ALA A 154 -8.59 -1.75 -6.87
N VAL A 155 -8.32 -1.02 -7.94
CA VAL A 155 -8.97 -1.15 -9.24
C VAL A 155 -7.98 -1.75 -10.24
N THR A 156 -8.26 -2.96 -10.69
CA THR A 156 -7.48 -3.63 -11.73
C THR A 156 -7.91 -3.16 -13.12
N TRP A 157 -6.95 -2.91 -14.01
CA TRP A 157 -7.20 -2.56 -15.41
C TRP A 157 -6.24 -3.28 -16.37
N ARG A 158 -6.70 -3.47 -17.61
CA ARG A 158 -5.89 -3.98 -18.72
C ARG A 158 -5.95 -2.99 -19.88
N ASP A 159 -4.81 -2.73 -20.51
CA ASP A 159 -4.68 -1.93 -21.72
C ASP A 159 -3.69 -2.59 -22.67
N GLU A 160 -4.11 -2.98 -23.87
CA GLU A 160 -3.25 -3.63 -24.87
C GLU A 160 -2.35 -4.72 -24.23
N ASP A 161 -1.08 -4.41 -24.03
CA ASP A 161 -0.02 -5.30 -23.51
C ASP A 161 0.41 -5.01 -22.05
N LEU A 162 -0.31 -4.15 -21.33
CA LEU A 162 -0.02 -3.78 -19.94
C LEU A 162 -1.25 -3.99 -19.04
N VAL A 163 -0.99 -4.53 -17.86
CA VAL A 163 -1.95 -4.56 -16.77
C VAL A 163 -1.52 -3.64 -15.65
N GLY A 164 -2.48 -3.14 -14.89
CA GLY A 164 -2.18 -2.34 -13.73
C GLY A 164 -3.18 -2.47 -12.61
N VAL A 165 -2.80 -1.89 -11.49
CA VAL A 165 -3.58 -1.85 -10.26
C VAL A 165 -3.50 -0.42 -9.77
N ASP A 166 -4.65 0.24 -9.65
CA ASP A 166 -4.75 1.59 -9.13
C ASP A 166 -5.30 1.55 -7.71
N THR A 167 -4.65 2.27 -6.81
CA THR A 167 -5.09 2.44 -5.43
C THR A 167 -4.80 3.88 -4.97
N THR A 168 -5.20 4.19 -3.73
CA THR A 168 -4.88 5.42 -3.04
C THR A 168 -4.52 5.06 -1.61
N ASP A 169 -3.29 5.36 -1.23
CA ASP A 169 -2.77 5.12 0.12
C ASP A 169 -3.58 5.90 1.18
N HIS A 170 -3.77 5.35 2.38
CA HIS A 170 -4.44 6.05 3.49
C HIS A 170 -3.48 6.46 4.62
N ASP A 171 -2.17 6.41 4.37
CA ASP A 171 -1.03 6.71 5.24
C ASP A 171 -0.89 5.90 6.53
N LEU A 172 -1.98 5.38 7.06
CA LEU A 172 -1.98 4.58 8.26
C LEU A 172 -1.68 3.12 7.94
N ASP A 173 -0.73 2.55 8.65
CA ASP A 173 -0.22 1.21 8.37
C ASP A 173 -0.09 0.38 9.64
N LEU A 174 0.19 -0.92 9.49
CA LEU A 174 0.59 -1.77 10.60
C LEU A 174 1.80 -2.65 10.26
N TRP A 175 2.70 -2.81 11.23
CA TRP A 175 3.66 -3.92 11.21
C TRP A 175 3.12 -5.10 12.00
N VAL A 176 3.38 -6.31 11.50
CA VAL A 176 3.01 -7.55 12.17
C VAL A 176 4.18 -8.53 12.13
N THR A 177 4.64 -8.98 13.29
CA THR A 177 5.72 -9.97 13.42
C THR A 177 5.24 -11.39 13.11
N PRO A 178 6.14 -12.38 12.89
CA PRO A 178 5.77 -13.78 12.69
C PRO A 178 5.01 -14.37 13.89
N GLU A 179 5.30 -13.87 15.11
CA GLU A 179 4.61 -14.22 16.35
C GLU A 179 3.26 -13.50 16.51
N ARG A 180 2.86 -12.70 15.51
CA ARG A 180 1.59 -11.95 15.44
C ARG A 180 1.45 -10.85 16.48
N THR A 181 2.58 -10.36 16.99
CA THR A 181 2.61 -9.06 17.66
C THR A 181 2.56 -7.96 16.60
N TRP A 182 1.92 -6.84 16.92
CA TRP A 182 1.66 -5.80 15.95
C TRP A 182 1.84 -4.40 16.53
N GLU A 183 2.11 -3.44 15.65
CA GLU A 183 2.19 -2.01 15.97
C GLU A 183 1.53 -1.21 14.86
N TRP A 184 0.79 -0.17 15.25
CA TRP A 184 0.36 0.87 14.31
C TRP A 184 1.58 1.67 13.86
N LYS A 185 1.56 2.09 12.60
CA LYS A 185 2.60 2.92 12.00
C LYS A 185 1.97 4.14 11.33
N ASP A 186 2.69 5.24 11.40
CA ASP A 186 2.37 6.51 10.72
C ASP A 186 1.09 7.20 11.21
N GLU A 187 0.67 6.89 12.45
CA GLU A 187 -0.45 7.59 13.12
C GLU A 187 -0.22 9.11 13.18
N HIS A 188 1.02 9.52 13.38
CA HIS A 188 1.42 10.92 13.42
C HIS A 188 1.32 11.59 12.04
N GLU A 189 1.65 10.89 10.96
CA GLU A 189 1.52 11.43 9.61
C GLU A 189 0.05 11.58 9.23
N LEU A 190 -0.80 10.58 9.53
CA LEU A 190 -2.24 10.68 9.35
C LEU A 190 -2.80 11.88 10.12
N ALA A 191 -2.44 12.03 11.40
CA ALA A 191 -2.91 13.14 12.24
C ALA A 191 -2.43 14.51 11.72
N GLU A 192 -1.17 14.63 11.29
CA GLU A 192 -0.63 15.85 10.70
C GLU A 192 -1.41 16.24 9.44
N ARG A 193 -1.66 15.28 8.55
CA ARG A 193 -2.26 15.54 7.24
C ARG A 193 -3.77 15.83 7.33
N LEU A 194 -4.47 15.22 8.29
CA LEU A 194 -5.87 15.54 8.60
C LEU A 194 -6.09 17.00 9.02
N ALA A 195 -5.05 17.70 9.49
CA ALA A 195 -5.13 19.14 9.77
C ALA A 195 -5.30 20.00 8.50
N PHE A 196 -5.18 19.41 7.30
CA PHE A 196 -5.27 20.09 6.00
C PHE A 196 -6.38 19.48 5.10
N PRO A 197 -7.66 19.54 5.50
CA PRO A 197 -8.76 18.80 4.85
C PRO A 197 -9.03 19.22 3.40
N ASN A 198 -8.58 20.40 2.97
CA ASN A 198 -8.71 20.86 1.57
C ASN A 198 -7.60 20.32 0.65
N HIS A 199 -6.56 19.71 1.22
CA HIS A 199 -5.40 19.19 0.49
C HIS A 199 -5.23 17.68 0.68
N TYR A 200 -5.68 17.16 1.81
CA TYR A 200 -5.57 15.76 2.14
C TYR A 200 -6.71 14.94 1.54
N TRP A 201 -6.40 13.72 1.07
CA TRP A 201 -7.32 12.90 0.27
C TRP A 201 -8.07 11.85 1.09
N VAL A 202 -7.68 11.59 2.35
CA VAL A 202 -8.42 10.69 3.24
C VAL A 202 -9.59 11.45 3.85
N GLY A 203 -10.81 11.11 3.42
CA GLY A 203 -12.03 11.76 3.88
C GLY A 203 -12.67 11.15 5.13
N ASP A 204 -12.33 9.89 5.45
CA ASP A 204 -12.93 9.15 6.57
C ASP A 204 -11.83 8.36 7.33
N PRO A 205 -11.10 9.01 8.26
CA PRO A 205 -10.05 8.35 9.03
C PRO A 205 -10.58 7.26 9.98
N ASP A 206 -11.85 7.33 10.39
CA ASP A 206 -12.46 6.32 11.26
C ASP A 206 -12.68 5.01 10.48
N ALA A 207 -13.09 5.09 9.22
CA ALA A 207 -13.17 3.91 8.35
C ALA A 207 -11.79 3.28 8.09
N VAL A 208 -10.74 4.10 7.96
CA VAL A 208 -9.35 3.61 7.82
C VAL A 208 -8.96 2.83 9.08
N ARG A 209 -9.19 3.40 10.27
CA ARG A 209 -8.92 2.73 11.56
C ARG A 209 -9.71 1.42 11.69
N ALA A 210 -11.00 1.45 11.37
CA ALA A 210 -11.86 0.28 11.46
C ALA A 210 -11.40 -0.88 10.54
N GLU A 211 -10.84 -0.57 9.37
CA GLU A 211 -10.27 -1.59 8.48
C GLU A 211 -9.00 -2.22 9.07
N GLY A 212 -8.09 -1.41 9.64
CA GLY A 212 -6.92 -1.93 10.33
C GLY A 212 -7.31 -2.79 11.54
N GLU A 213 -8.27 -2.36 12.36
CA GLU A 213 -8.83 -3.16 13.46
C GLU A 213 -9.47 -4.47 12.98
N ARG A 214 -10.12 -4.46 11.80
CA ARG A 214 -10.66 -5.68 11.19
C ARG A 214 -9.56 -6.67 10.86
N LEU A 215 -8.43 -6.20 10.33
CA LEU A 215 -7.27 -7.05 10.01
C LEU A 215 -6.55 -7.51 11.27
N LEU A 216 -6.47 -6.70 12.32
CA LEU A 216 -5.92 -7.10 13.61
C LEU A 216 -6.66 -8.28 14.22
N ARG A 217 -7.99 -8.37 14.06
CA ARG A 217 -8.75 -9.56 14.46
C ARG A 217 -8.30 -10.83 13.73
N LEU A 218 -7.84 -10.71 12.47
CA LEU A 218 -7.27 -11.85 11.73
C LEU A 218 -5.86 -12.19 12.22
N VAL A 219 -5.04 -11.16 12.50
CA VAL A 219 -3.70 -11.30 13.09
C VAL A 219 -3.78 -12.07 14.41
N GLU A 220 -4.63 -11.62 15.34
CA GLU A 220 -4.79 -12.22 16.67
C GLU A 220 -5.33 -13.65 16.58
N ALA A 221 -6.23 -13.92 15.63
CA ALA A 221 -6.74 -15.26 15.38
C ALA A 221 -5.73 -16.19 14.68
N GLY A 222 -4.63 -15.66 14.16
CA GLY A 222 -3.71 -16.41 13.30
C GLY A 222 -4.38 -16.92 12.03
N ALA A 223 -5.34 -16.16 11.50
CA ALA A 223 -6.07 -16.50 10.30
C ALA A 223 -5.36 -15.95 9.06
N PHE A 224 -5.64 -16.53 7.89
CA PHE A 224 -5.18 -15.99 6.60
C PHE A 224 -5.45 -14.47 6.49
N PRO A 225 -4.49 -13.66 6.05
CA PRO A 225 -3.17 -14.03 5.51
C PRO A 225 -2.02 -14.18 6.53
N PHE A 226 -2.30 -14.17 7.84
CA PHE A 226 -1.32 -14.20 8.94
C PHE A 226 -1.12 -15.60 9.56
N ASP A 227 -1.55 -16.64 8.85
CA ASP A 227 -1.50 -18.05 9.26
C ASP A 227 -0.18 -18.77 8.86
N GLY A 228 0.78 -18.03 8.32
CA GLY A 228 2.05 -18.57 7.79
C GLY A 228 2.02 -18.84 6.28
N THR A 229 0.88 -18.65 5.62
CA THR A 229 0.77 -18.76 4.17
C THR A 229 1.78 -17.84 3.46
N TRP A 230 2.48 -18.41 2.48
CA TRP A 230 3.49 -17.75 1.62
C TRP A 230 4.74 -17.20 2.32
N THR A 231 4.98 -17.49 3.60
CA THR A 231 6.22 -17.09 4.28
C THR A 231 7.48 -17.75 3.69
N ASP A 232 7.32 -18.84 2.95
CA ASP A 232 8.38 -19.56 2.22
C ASP A 232 8.48 -19.17 0.74
N PHE A 233 7.66 -18.20 0.27
CA PHE A 233 7.62 -17.78 -1.13
C PHE A 233 9.02 -17.40 -1.66
N ARG A 234 9.28 -17.80 -2.90
CA ARG A 234 10.43 -17.35 -3.69
C ARG A 234 9.94 -16.93 -5.07
N PRO A 235 10.42 -15.79 -5.61
CA PRO A 235 10.08 -15.39 -6.96
C PRO A 235 10.63 -16.40 -7.97
N ASP A 236 9.97 -16.51 -9.10
CA ASP A 236 10.48 -17.31 -10.22
C ASP A 236 11.84 -16.74 -10.67
N PRO A 237 12.93 -17.54 -10.69
CA PRO A 237 14.25 -17.07 -11.10
C PRO A 237 14.32 -16.67 -12.59
N GLY A 238 13.32 -17.00 -13.39
CA GLY A 238 13.16 -16.59 -14.78
C GLY A 238 12.56 -15.20 -14.97
N TRP A 239 11.93 -14.62 -13.94
CA TRP A 239 11.35 -13.27 -14.03
C TRP A 239 12.43 -12.21 -14.26
N ARG A 240 12.17 -11.28 -15.17
CA ARG A 240 13.08 -10.19 -15.55
C ARG A 240 12.34 -8.87 -15.48
N MET A 241 12.94 -7.89 -14.80
CA MET A 241 12.43 -6.51 -14.84
C MET A 241 12.83 -5.85 -16.15
N PRO A 242 11.96 -5.00 -16.74
CA PRO A 242 12.40 -4.09 -17.78
C PRO A 242 13.40 -3.07 -17.22
N ASP A 243 14.18 -2.43 -18.10
CA ASP A 243 15.14 -1.39 -17.69
C ASP A 243 14.47 -0.05 -17.35
N ALA A 244 13.22 0.14 -17.78
CA ALA A 244 12.44 1.36 -17.59
C ALA A 244 10.95 1.02 -17.41
N LEU A 245 10.15 2.01 -17.00
CA LEU A 245 8.70 1.85 -16.92
C LEU A 245 8.10 1.53 -18.32
N PRO A 246 7.19 0.55 -18.41
CA PRO A 246 6.59 0.15 -19.69
C PRO A 246 5.69 1.25 -20.24
N ARG A 247 5.62 1.39 -21.57
CA ARG A 247 4.72 2.36 -22.22
C ARG A 247 3.29 2.23 -21.68
N GLY A 248 2.64 3.37 -21.40
CA GLY A 248 1.27 3.40 -20.87
C GLY A 248 1.18 3.38 -19.34
N TRP A 249 2.29 3.31 -18.62
CA TRP A 249 2.31 3.37 -17.15
C TRP A 249 1.63 4.62 -16.57
N ASP A 250 1.70 5.75 -17.29
CA ASP A 250 1.18 7.07 -16.93
C ASP A 250 -0.21 7.37 -17.52
N ARG A 251 -0.91 6.34 -18.04
CA ARG A 251 -2.29 6.48 -18.51
C ARG A 251 -3.20 7.05 -17.41
N PRO A 252 -4.34 7.67 -17.75
CA PRO A 252 -5.33 8.09 -16.76
C PRO A 252 -5.73 6.98 -15.77
N ARG A 253 -6.18 7.38 -14.58
CA ARG A 253 -6.71 6.46 -13.56
C ARG A 253 -7.86 5.62 -14.13
N ALA A 254 -7.92 4.35 -13.76
CA ALA A 254 -8.99 3.42 -14.14
C ALA A 254 -10.32 3.71 -13.44
#